data_AF-A0A8B8E066-F1
#
_entry.id   AF-A0A8B8E066-F1
#
_cell.length_a   1.000
_cell.length_b   1.000
_cell.length_c   1.000
_cell.angle_alpha   90.00
_cell.angle_beta   90.00
_cell.angle_gamma   90.00
#
_symmetry.space_group_name_H-M   'P 1'
#
loop_
_entity.id
_entity.type
_entity.pdbx_description
1 polymer ?
#
loop_
_entity_poly.entity_id
_entity_poly.type
_entity_poly.pdbx_seq_one_letter_code
_entity_poly.pdbx_strand_id
1 'polypeptide(L)'
;MADSEESSPPSSPDIRDDDPGKPREVTITKSETGFGFNVRGQVSEGGVLKSINGVLYAPLQHVSAVLEGGAAQRAGIRKGDRILEVNHVNVEGATHKQVVDLIKSGGDSLVLTVISVPEQVAERLEPSDDSSGPSYIDYSERRSLPISIPDYQTVEQGGEKFVVFNIYMAGRHLCSRRYREFDNLHSRLKREFPDFNFPKMPGKKLFTLSEQQLDARRRGLEQYLEKVCAVRVIGECDYMQEFLAAPEVDQDFEHLQENNHTSSEVELKILLPDRSLCVVKINRNDTADEVFKAVVSRLGLSEAAANCFYLFETVEYNFDRKLQSSEFPHNIYIQNYSTATSTCITLRRWLFSPGLEAVLNSDEQAINFLFWEAIDGVNKGQIKTEDKLYELKALQESNKSIEYLKVARQLDGYGEVVFPHCACDSRKDGHVIAEIGFECFKLHACKNDGTPESQVIEFQWKDVKSYDVEEEGMSFCFEYARAGKKSRNVHILTPYYIYMKECFDRIFEEKEQDYA
;
A
#
# COMPACT_ATOMS: atom_id res chain seq x y z
N MET A 1 -61.90 52.11 9.16
CA MET A 1 -61.48 52.60 7.83
C MET A 1 -60.03 53.02 8.02
N ALA A 2 -59.03 52.18 7.72
CA ALA A 2 -58.87 51.34 6.53
C ALA A 2 -58.81 52.23 5.28
N ASP A 3 -57.75 52.30 4.46
CA ASP A 3 -56.42 51.63 4.45
C ASP A 3 -55.37 52.65 3.91
N SER A 4 -54.05 52.43 3.81
CA SER A 4 -53.20 51.21 3.87
C SER A 4 -51.78 51.55 4.38
N GLU A 5 -50.99 50.53 4.72
CA GLU A 5 -49.51 50.57 4.66
C GLU A 5 -49.01 49.39 3.81
N GLU A 6 -48.17 49.68 2.81
CA GLU A 6 -47.73 48.72 1.80
C GLU A 6 -46.51 47.95 2.30
N SER A 7 -46.72 46.69 2.73
CA SER A 7 -45.66 45.86 3.31
C SER A 7 -44.66 45.41 2.23
N SER A 8 -43.44 45.94 2.29
CA SER A 8 -42.31 45.44 1.52
C SER A 8 -42.08 43.94 1.78
N PRO A 9 -41.85 43.10 0.75
CA PRO A 9 -41.66 41.67 0.93
C PRO A 9 -40.38 41.37 1.72
N PRO A 10 -40.33 40.24 2.46
CA PRO A 10 -39.16 39.89 3.26
C PRO A 10 -37.93 39.67 2.38
N SER A 11 -36.79 40.15 2.87
CA SER A 11 -35.47 39.95 2.25
C SER A 11 -35.21 38.46 2.01
N SER A 12 -34.84 38.12 0.77
CA SER A 12 -34.35 36.80 0.39
C SER A 12 -33.19 36.35 1.29
N PRO A 13 -33.12 35.06 1.68
CA PRO A 13 -32.02 34.56 2.50
C PRO A 13 -30.67 34.73 1.79
N ASP A 14 -29.64 35.10 2.55
CA ASP A 14 -28.28 35.31 2.04
C ASP A 14 -27.71 34.04 1.39
N ILE A 15 -27.58 34.04 0.06
CA ILE A 15 -26.79 33.05 -0.67
C ILE A 15 -25.31 33.45 -0.56
N ARG A 16 -24.72 33.26 0.63
CA ARG A 16 -23.32 33.58 0.95
C ARG A 16 -22.67 32.63 1.95
N ASP A 17 -22.40 31.40 1.51
CA ASP A 17 -21.12 30.70 1.74
C ASP A 17 -21.16 29.32 1.04
N ASP A 18 -21.09 29.32 -0.29
CA ASP A 18 -20.85 28.09 -1.07
C ASP A 18 -19.34 27.99 -1.32
N ASP A 19 -18.60 27.60 -0.26
CA ASP A 19 -17.21 27.14 -0.37
C ASP A 19 -17.23 25.88 -1.25
N PRO A 20 -16.70 25.93 -2.49
CA PRO A 20 -16.83 24.82 -3.44
C PRO A 20 -16.17 23.54 -2.94
N GLY A 21 -15.36 23.60 -1.87
CA GLY A 21 -14.76 22.46 -1.20
C GLY A 21 -15.70 21.61 -0.32
N LYS A 22 -16.81 22.16 0.20
CA LYS A 22 -17.57 21.54 1.29
C LYS A 22 -18.87 20.84 0.82
N PRO A 23 -19.31 19.77 1.52
CA PRO A 23 -20.65 19.22 1.33
C PRO A 23 -21.74 20.24 1.71
N ARG A 24 -22.78 20.35 0.89
CA ARG A 24 -24.02 21.10 1.18
C ARG A 24 -25.24 20.21 1.00
N GLU A 25 -26.25 20.41 1.83
CA GLU A 25 -27.55 19.75 1.68
C GLU A 25 -28.47 20.60 0.78
N VAL A 26 -29.20 19.95 -0.12
CA VAL A 26 -30.22 20.57 -0.98
C VAL A 26 -31.49 19.73 -0.99
N THR A 27 -32.64 20.40 -0.93
CA THR A 27 -33.97 19.75 -1.01
C THR A 27 -34.63 20.08 -2.35
N ILE A 28 -34.98 19.05 -3.12
CA ILE A 28 -35.60 19.16 -4.43
C ILE A 28 -37.04 18.64 -4.36
N THR A 29 -38.02 19.52 -4.52
CA THR A 29 -39.41 19.12 -4.75
C THR A 29 -39.61 18.76 -6.22
N LYS A 30 -40.15 17.58 -6.47
CA LYS A 30 -40.41 17.05 -7.81
C LYS A 30 -41.43 17.91 -8.56
N SER A 31 -41.18 18.09 -9.85
CA SER A 31 -42.08 18.79 -10.78
C SER A 31 -42.73 17.82 -11.76
N GLU A 32 -43.61 18.33 -12.64
CA GLU A 32 -44.22 17.53 -13.72
C GLU A 32 -43.17 16.85 -14.62
N THR A 33 -41.98 17.45 -14.77
CA THR A 33 -40.83 16.88 -15.49
C THR A 33 -39.87 16.09 -14.57
N GLY A 34 -40.33 15.64 -13.40
CA GLY A 34 -39.51 14.98 -12.38
C GLY A 34 -38.63 15.96 -11.60
N PHE A 35 -37.50 15.47 -11.07
CA PHE A 35 -36.54 16.30 -10.32
C PHE A 35 -35.65 17.18 -11.21
N GLY A 36 -35.56 16.90 -12.53
CA GLY A 36 -34.87 17.78 -13.49
C GLY A 36 -33.33 17.70 -13.46
N PHE A 37 -32.75 16.54 -13.18
CA PHE A 37 -31.30 16.30 -13.30
C PHE A 37 -31.01 14.84 -13.69
N ASN A 38 -29.84 14.59 -14.29
CA ASN A 38 -29.39 13.26 -14.69
C ASN A 38 -28.19 12.80 -13.85
N VAL A 39 -28.27 11.61 -13.27
CA VAL A 39 -27.16 10.98 -12.52
C VAL A 39 -26.34 10.07 -13.43
N ARG A 40 -25.01 10.11 -13.30
CA ARG A 40 -24.05 9.13 -13.85
C ARG A 40 -22.99 8.80 -12.81
N GLY A 41 -22.23 7.73 -12.99
CA GLY A 41 -21.17 7.33 -12.07
C GLY A 41 -20.87 5.85 -12.13
N GLN A 42 -20.48 5.28 -11.00
CA GLN A 42 -19.93 3.93 -10.94
C GLN A 42 -20.99 2.84 -11.13
N VAL A 43 -20.59 1.77 -11.82
CA VAL A 43 -21.46 0.62 -12.15
C VAL A 43 -21.32 -0.53 -11.13
N SER A 44 -20.12 -0.73 -10.57
CA SER A 44 -19.81 -1.69 -9.51
C SER A 44 -19.88 -1.08 -8.10
N GLU A 45 -20.02 -1.92 -7.09
CA GLU A 45 -19.97 -1.55 -5.67
C GLU A 45 -18.52 -1.52 -5.19
N GLY A 46 -18.16 -0.52 -4.37
CA GLY A 46 -16.79 -0.31 -3.88
C GLY A 46 -15.79 0.14 -4.96
N GLY A 47 -14.59 0.53 -4.55
CA GLY A 47 -13.52 0.94 -5.47
C GLY A 47 -12.53 1.92 -4.83
N VAL A 48 -11.48 2.28 -5.58
CA VAL A 48 -10.40 3.14 -5.11
C VAL A 48 -10.95 4.50 -4.66
N LEU A 49 -10.47 4.98 -3.51
CA LEU A 49 -10.81 6.30 -2.97
C LEU A 49 -10.42 7.40 -3.97
N LYS A 50 -11.26 8.42 -4.11
CA LYS A 50 -11.07 9.54 -5.04
C LYS A 50 -10.99 10.84 -4.27
N SER A 51 -9.97 11.64 -4.59
CA SER A 51 -9.85 12.99 -4.05
C SER A 51 -10.91 13.90 -4.67
N ILE A 52 -11.74 14.50 -3.82
CA ILE A 52 -12.68 15.57 -4.18
C ILE A 52 -12.30 16.76 -3.30
N ASN A 53 -11.81 17.83 -3.93
CA ASN A 53 -11.35 19.06 -3.27
C ASN A 53 -10.29 18.83 -2.17
N GLY A 54 -9.47 17.78 -2.29
CA GLY A 54 -8.40 17.45 -1.33
C GLY A 54 -8.81 16.51 -0.20
N VAL A 55 -10.05 16.02 -0.18
CA VAL A 55 -10.55 15.00 0.75
C VAL A 55 -10.84 13.70 -0.01
N LEU A 56 -10.45 12.55 0.54
CA LEU A 56 -10.70 11.24 -0.05
C LEU A 56 -12.12 10.76 0.29
N TYR A 57 -12.87 10.37 -0.73
CA TYR A 57 -14.19 9.73 -0.61
C TYR A 57 -14.18 8.40 -1.37
N ALA A 58 -15.03 7.45 -0.98
CA ALA A 58 -15.26 6.31 -1.86
C ALA A 58 -16.00 6.75 -3.14
N PRO A 59 -15.98 5.97 -4.24
CA PRO A 59 -16.51 6.43 -5.52
C PRO A 59 -17.96 6.94 -5.46
N LEU A 60 -18.16 8.22 -5.79
CA LEU A 60 -19.47 8.87 -5.80
C LEU A 60 -20.14 8.86 -7.17
N GLN A 61 -21.48 8.86 -7.16
CA GLN A 61 -22.29 9.25 -8.32
C GLN A 61 -22.25 10.77 -8.49
N HIS A 62 -22.52 11.27 -9.70
CA HIS A 62 -22.44 12.69 -10.04
C HIS A 62 -23.60 13.16 -10.91
N VAL A 63 -23.88 14.46 -10.83
CA VAL A 63 -24.86 15.15 -11.66
C VAL A 63 -24.25 15.45 -13.03
N SER A 64 -24.68 14.70 -14.05
CA SER A 64 -24.19 14.81 -15.42
C SER A 64 -24.85 15.92 -16.24
N ALA A 65 -26.11 16.23 -15.95
CA ALA A 65 -26.87 17.32 -16.55
C ALA A 65 -27.93 17.84 -15.57
N VAL A 66 -28.28 19.13 -15.70
CA VAL A 66 -29.37 19.78 -14.95
C VAL A 66 -30.28 20.45 -15.96
N LEU A 67 -31.59 20.28 -15.81
CA LEU A 67 -32.58 20.92 -16.67
C LEU A 67 -32.64 22.42 -16.36
N GLU A 68 -32.43 23.26 -17.37
CA GLU A 68 -32.56 24.71 -17.25
C GLU A 68 -34.02 25.09 -16.89
N GLY A 69 -34.18 25.95 -15.88
CA GLY A 69 -35.49 26.23 -15.27
C GLY A 69 -36.11 25.04 -14.54
N GLY A 70 -35.38 23.94 -14.32
CA GLY A 70 -35.85 22.73 -13.66
C GLY A 70 -35.89 22.82 -12.12
N ALA A 71 -36.49 21.81 -11.49
CA ALA A 71 -36.58 21.73 -10.04
C ALA A 71 -35.20 21.66 -9.36
N ALA A 72 -34.29 20.82 -9.85
CA ALA A 72 -32.92 20.70 -9.35
C ALA A 72 -32.14 22.02 -9.44
N GLN A 73 -32.23 22.75 -10.57
CA GLN A 73 -31.53 24.03 -10.71
C GLN A 73 -32.03 25.07 -9.69
N ARG A 74 -33.37 25.16 -9.48
CA ARG A 74 -33.95 26.03 -8.45
C ARG A 74 -33.54 25.64 -7.03
N ALA A 75 -33.26 24.35 -6.79
CA ALA A 75 -32.78 23.84 -5.51
C ALA A 75 -31.25 23.99 -5.31
N GLY A 76 -30.51 24.54 -6.28
CA GLY A 76 -29.06 24.76 -6.18
C GLY A 76 -28.17 23.58 -6.59
N ILE A 77 -28.73 22.56 -7.25
CA ILE A 77 -27.94 21.51 -7.91
C ILE A 77 -27.27 22.05 -9.17
N ARG A 78 -26.00 21.72 -9.34
CA ARG A 78 -25.14 22.13 -10.45
C ARG A 78 -24.64 20.91 -11.24
N LYS A 79 -24.29 21.12 -12.52
CA LYS A 79 -23.55 20.11 -13.30
C LYS A 79 -22.23 19.82 -12.59
N GLY A 80 -21.84 18.56 -12.49
CA GLY A 80 -20.61 18.12 -11.83
C GLY A 80 -20.73 17.82 -10.33
N ASP A 81 -21.80 18.25 -9.64
CA ASP A 81 -21.99 17.96 -8.21
C ASP A 81 -21.89 16.45 -7.93
N ARG A 82 -21.15 16.07 -6.88
CA ARG A 82 -20.95 14.69 -6.43
C ARG A 82 -21.93 14.39 -5.30
N ILE A 83 -22.69 13.30 -5.42
CA ILE A 83 -23.74 12.93 -4.47
C ILE A 83 -23.12 12.09 -3.36
N LEU A 84 -23.06 12.63 -2.14
CA LEU A 84 -22.54 11.98 -0.94
C LEU A 84 -23.64 11.21 -0.20
N GLU A 85 -24.85 11.77 -0.14
CA GLU A 85 -26.01 11.16 0.52
C GLU A 85 -27.30 11.36 -0.29
N VAL A 86 -28.22 10.40 -0.18
CA VAL A 86 -29.58 10.47 -0.71
C VAL A 86 -30.56 10.21 0.43
N ASN A 87 -31.43 11.18 0.74
CA ASN A 87 -32.39 11.11 1.85
C ASN A 87 -31.75 10.69 3.18
N HIS A 88 -30.58 11.28 3.50
CA HIS A 88 -29.74 10.99 4.66
C HIS A 88 -29.16 9.55 4.73
N VAL A 89 -29.12 8.83 3.60
CA VAL A 89 -28.37 7.58 3.44
C VAL A 89 -27.08 7.89 2.68
N ASN A 90 -25.93 7.62 3.29
CA ASN A 90 -24.62 7.74 2.62
C ASN A 90 -24.55 6.75 1.44
N VAL A 91 -24.04 7.23 0.30
CA VAL A 91 -23.94 6.48 -0.97
C VAL A 91 -22.50 6.35 -1.49
N GLU A 92 -21.51 6.45 -0.60
CA GLU A 92 -20.10 6.25 -0.93
C GLU A 92 -19.83 4.81 -1.41
N GLY A 93 -19.28 4.69 -2.62
CA GLY A 93 -19.02 3.40 -3.26
C GLY A 93 -20.28 2.69 -3.78
N ALA A 94 -21.46 3.29 -3.67
CA ALA A 94 -22.71 2.69 -4.11
C ALA A 94 -22.84 2.69 -5.65
N THR A 95 -23.40 1.61 -6.19
CA THR A 95 -23.72 1.46 -7.61
C THR A 95 -24.72 2.50 -8.07
N HIS A 96 -24.67 2.83 -9.37
CA HIS A 96 -25.66 3.69 -10.03
C HIS A 96 -27.10 3.24 -9.75
N LYS A 97 -27.34 1.92 -9.72
CA LYS A 97 -28.66 1.35 -9.44
C LYS A 97 -29.12 1.65 -8.01
N GLN A 98 -28.29 1.39 -7.00
CA GLN A 98 -28.63 1.67 -5.58
C GLN A 98 -29.01 3.14 -5.38
N VAL A 99 -28.22 4.07 -5.95
CA VAL A 99 -28.47 5.52 -5.84
C VAL A 99 -29.76 5.93 -6.56
N VAL A 100 -30.02 5.40 -7.75
CA VAL A 100 -31.27 5.67 -8.49
C VAL A 100 -32.50 5.09 -7.78
N ASP A 101 -32.38 3.93 -7.15
CA ASP A 101 -33.48 3.30 -6.40
C ASP A 101 -33.78 4.08 -5.10
N LEU A 102 -32.76 4.63 -4.41
CA LEU A 102 -32.92 5.56 -3.29
C LEU A 102 -33.56 6.90 -3.68
N ILE A 103 -33.21 7.45 -4.86
CA ILE A 103 -33.84 8.67 -5.39
C ILE A 103 -35.34 8.42 -5.68
N LYS A 104 -35.69 7.24 -6.20
CA LYS A 104 -37.07 6.89 -6.55
C LYS A 104 -37.94 6.57 -5.33
N SER A 105 -37.37 6.02 -4.25
CA SER A 105 -38.13 5.64 -3.06
C SER A 105 -38.62 6.84 -2.22
N GLY A 106 -37.98 8.01 -2.35
CA GLY A 106 -38.35 9.26 -1.65
C GLY A 106 -39.66 9.93 -2.13
N GLY A 107 -40.28 9.46 -3.21
CA GLY A 107 -41.56 10.00 -3.70
C GLY A 107 -41.42 11.32 -4.45
N ASP A 108 -41.94 12.41 -3.87
CA ASP A 108 -42.02 13.74 -4.50
C ASP A 108 -41.11 14.79 -3.84
N SER A 109 -40.38 14.43 -2.78
CA SER A 109 -39.34 15.25 -2.16
C SER A 109 -38.05 14.46 -2.07
N LEU A 110 -36.92 15.09 -2.41
CA LEU A 110 -35.61 14.47 -2.44
C LEU A 110 -34.61 15.36 -1.72
N VAL A 111 -33.95 14.84 -0.69
CA VAL A 111 -32.83 15.51 -0.02
C VAL A 111 -31.53 14.90 -0.53
N LEU A 112 -30.59 15.73 -0.98
CA LEU A 112 -29.26 15.31 -1.40
C LEU A 112 -28.19 16.08 -0.63
N THR A 113 -27.20 15.37 -0.10
CA THR A 113 -25.94 15.99 0.34
C THR A 113 -24.97 15.91 -0.83
N VAL A 114 -24.50 17.06 -1.33
CA VAL A 114 -23.64 17.15 -2.52
C VAL A 114 -22.37 17.96 -2.28
N ILE A 115 -21.30 17.60 -2.99
CA ILE A 115 -20.04 18.34 -3.02
C ILE A 115 -19.86 18.90 -4.44
N SER A 116 -19.67 20.21 -4.58
CA SER A 116 -19.34 20.79 -5.88
C SER A 116 -17.92 20.48 -6.32
N VAL A 117 -17.71 20.50 -7.63
CA VAL A 117 -16.38 20.45 -8.26
C VAL A 117 -16.12 21.76 -8.99
N PRO A 118 -14.86 22.16 -9.22
CA PRO A 118 -14.55 23.34 -10.04
C PRO A 118 -15.21 23.28 -11.41
N GLU A 119 -15.62 24.43 -11.95
CA GLU A 119 -16.38 24.53 -13.21
C GLU A 119 -15.68 23.83 -14.40
N GLN A 120 -14.35 23.92 -14.46
CA GLN A 120 -13.48 23.23 -15.42
C GLN A 120 -13.59 21.69 -15.37
N VAL A 121 -14.03 21.11 -14.25
CA VAL A 121 -14.29 19.68 -14.07
C VAL A 121 -15.73 19.34 -14.45
N ALA A 122 -16.68 20.27 -14.26
CA ALA A 122 -18.08 20.11 -14.66
C ALA A 122 -18.28 20.25 -16.18
N GLU A 123 -17.54 21.14 -16.84
CA GLU A 123 -17.60 21.34 -18.29
C GLU A 123 -17.20 20.08 -19.07
N ARG A 124 -16.12 19.39 -18.63
CA ARG A 124 -15.57 18.17 -19.25
C ARG A 124 -16.48 16.93 -19.22
N LEU A 125 -17.69 17.04 -18.67
CA LEU A 125 -18.69 15.97 -18.60
C LEU A 125 -19.67 15.99 -19.79
N GLU A 126 -19.33 16.64 -20.91
CA GLU A 126 -20.15 16.57 -22.12
C GLU A 126 -20.20 15.13 -22.68
N PRO A 127 -21.38 14.63 -23.12
CA PRO A 127 -21.50 13.28 -23.64
C PRO A 127 -20.95 13.21 -25.07
N SER A 128 -19.79 12.58 -25.25
CA SER A 128 -19.51 11.90 -26.52
C SER A 128 -20.35 10.62 -26.59
N ASP A 129 -21.21 10.51 -27.61
CA ASP A 129 -21.96 9.28 -27.92
C ASP A 129 -21.00 8.20 -28.43
N ASP A 130 -20.32 7.53 -27.51
CA ASP A 130 -19.79 6.18 -27.73
C ASP A 130 -19.64 5.46 -26.38
N SER A 131 -20.07 4.19 -26.33
CA SER A 131 -20.20 3.41 -25.09
C SER A 131 -18.86 2.79 -24.62
N SER A 132 -17.79 3.58 -24.62
CA SER A 132 -16.46 3.24 -24.12
C SER A 132 -15.65 4.50 -23.76
N GLY A 133 -16.26 5.42 -23.00
CA GLY A 133 -15.56 6.61 -22.51
C GLY A 133 -14.43 6.26 -21.53
N PRO A 134 -13.29 6.98 -21.55
CA PRO A 134 -12.14 6.67 -20.71
C PRO A 134 -12.49 6.81 -19.22
N SER A 135 -11.85 5.97 -18.39
CA SER A 135 -11.79 6.22 -16.96
C SER A 135 -11.17 7.60 -16.72
N TYR A 136 -11.79 8.41 -15.85
CA TYR A 136 -11.16 9.66 -15.42
C TYR A 136 -9.95 9.31 -14.56
N ILE A 137 -8.76 9.54 -15.08
CA ILE A 137 -7.48 9.23 -14.43
C ILE A 137 -6.90 10.52 -13.84
N ASP A 138 -6.66 10.51 -12.52
CA ASP A 138 -6.11 11.65 -11.81
C ASP A 138 -4.57 11.69 -11.92
N TYR A 139 -4.05 12.71 -12.59
CA TYR A 139 -2.61 12.95 -12.77
C TYR A 139 -2.03 13.99 -11.78
N SER A 140 -2.84 14.47 -10.83
CA SER A 140 -2.42 15.48 -9.84
C SER A 140 -1.50 14.90 -8.77
N GLU A 141 -1.68 13.62 -8.42
CA GLU A 141 -0.88 12.94 -7.42
C GLU A 141 0.55 12.71 -7.93
N ARG A 142 1.50 13.40 -7.30
CA ARG A 142 2.92 13.38 -7.66
C ARG A 142 3.80 13.02 -6.49
N ARG A 143 4.81 12.21 -6.76
CA ARG A 143 5.83 11.75 -5.83
C ARG A 143 7.23 12.04 -6.35
N SER A 144 8.16 12.38 -5.45
CA SER A 144 9.58 12.46 -5.77
C SER A 144 10.18 11.06 -5.82
N LEU A 145 10.40 10.53 -7.03
CA LEU A 145 11.14 9.28 -7.22
C LEU A 145 12.57 9.58 -7.64
N PRO A 146 13.61 9.12 -6.92
CA PRO A 146 15.01 9.32 -7.27
C PRO A 146 15.45 8.33 -8.37
N ILE A 147 14.82 8.42 -9.55
CA ILE A 147 15.16 7.64 -10.73
C ILE A 147 16.34 8.28 -11.47
N SER A 148 17.27 7.46 -11.96
CA SER A 148 18.44 7.90 -12.71
C SER A 148 18.83 6.89 -13.79
N ILE A 149 19.62 7.35 -14.75
CA ILE A 149 20.26 6.52 -15.78
C ILE A 149 21.73 6.94 -15.81
N PRO A 150 22.57 6.50 -14.87
CA PRO A 150 23.94 7.01 -14.70
C PRO A 150 24.83 6.75 -15.92
N ASP A 151 24.64 5.60 -16.58
CA ASP A 151 25.51 5.13 -17.66
C ASP A 151 24.74 4.34 -18.75
N TYR A 152 25.49 3.82 -19.72
CA TYR A 152 25.01 2.96 -20.80
C TYR A 152 26.13 2.01 -21.21
N GLN A 153 25.76 0.86 -21.79
CA GLN A 153 26.71 -0.13 -22.30
C GLN A 153 26.29 -0.65 -23.68
N THR A 154 27.24 -1.18 -24.44
CA THR A 154 26.97 -1.84 -25.72
C THR A 154 26.88 -3.35 -25.49
N VAL A 155 25.74 -3.93 -25.83
CA VAL A 155 25.45 -5.37 -25.73
C VAL A 155 25.49 -5.97 -27.14
N GLU A 156 25.99 -7.20 -27.24
CA GLU A 156 25.99 -8.02 -28.45
C GLU A 156 25.07 -9.23 -28.21
N GLN A 157 23.92 -9.28 -28.89
CA GLN A 157 22.90 -10.33 -28.73
C GLN A 157 22.40 -10.71 -30.13
N GLY A 158 22.35 -12.02 -30.44
CA GLY A 158 21.94 -12.51 -31.77
C GLY A 158 22.83 -12.04 -32.94
N GLY A 159 24.05 -11.55 -32.67
CA GLY A 159 24.95 -10.95 -33.66
C GLY A 159 24.68 -9.47 -33.97
N GLU A 160 23.67 -8.84 -33.34
CA GLU A 160 23.47 -7.40 -33.40
C GLU A 160 24.16 -6.69 -32.23
N LYS A 161 24.76 -5.52 -32.49
CA LYS A 161 25.30 -4.62 -31.45
C LYS A 161 24.37 -3.44 -31.23
N PHE A 162 23.91 -3.25 -29.99
CA PHE A 162 23.07 -2.12 -29.63
C PHE A 162 23.42 -1.58 -28.24
N VAL A 163 23.05 -0.31 -28.00
CA VAL A 163 23.28 0.35 -26.71
C VAL A 163 22.05 0.17 -25.82
N VAL A 164 22.28 -0.28 -24.59
CA VAL A 164 21.31 -0.29 -23.49
C VAL A 164 21.67 0.78 -22.46
N PHE A 165 20.65 1.37 -21.86
CA PHE A 165 20.75 2.38 -20.81
C PHE A 165 20.38 1.71 -19.48
N ASN A 166 21.25 1.82 -18.49
CA ASN A 166 21.05 1.14 -17.20
C ASN A 166 20.21 2.06 -16.30
N ILE A 167 19.01 1.61 -15.92
CA ILE A 167 18.04 2.38 -15.15
C ILE A 167 18.19 2.02 -13.67
N TYR A 168 18.27 3.06 -12.82
CA TYR A 168 18.38 2.93 -11.38
C TYR A 168 17.25 3.73 -10.70
N MET A 169 16.82 3.31 -9.51
CA MET A 169 16.03 4.16 -8.62
C MET A 169 16.52 4.04 -7.19
N ALA A 170 16.66 5.17 -6.49
CA ALA A 170 17.24 5.25 -5.14
C ALA A 170 18.65 4.62 -5.04
N GLY A 171 19.40 4.62 -6.15
CA GLY A 171 20.70 3.92 -6.26
C GLY A 171 20.60 2.39 -6.22
N ARG A 172 19.42 1.82 -6.54
CA ARG A 172 19.18 0.40 -6.83
C ARG A 172 19.12 0.23 -8.36
N HIS A 173 19.85 -0.72 -8.96
CA HIS A 173 19.65 -1.04 -10.39
C HIS A 173 18.29 -1.72 -10.55
N LEU A 174 17.52 -1.32 -11.55
CA LEU A 174 16.21 -1.92 -11.86
C LEU A 174 16.32 -2.81 -13.10
N CYS A 175 16.73 -2.24 -14.24
CA CYS A 175 16.84 -2.94 -15.51
C CYS A 175 17.75 -2.19 -16.50
N SER A 176 18.04 -2.82 -17.63
CA SER A 176 18.86 -2.25 -18.70
C SER A 176 18.07 -2.30 -20.02
N ARG A 177 17.85 -1.15 -20.66
CA ARG A 177 16.90 -1.01 -21.78
C ARG A 177 17.52 -0.34 -23.01
N ARG A 178 17.32 -0.91 -24.21
CA ARG A 178 17.65 -0.26 -25.49
C ARG A 178 16.61 0.82 -25.82
N TYR A 179 17.00 1.86 -26.55
CA TYR A 179 16.10 2.98 -26.90
C TYR A 179 14.73 2.54 -27.47
N ARG A 180 14.66 1.43 -28.22
CA ARG A 180 13.41 0.89 -28.77
C ARG A 180 12.38 0.53 -27.69
N GLU A 181 12.82 0.01 -26.55
CA GLU A 181 11.92 -0.38 -25.45
C GLU A 181 11.28 0.88 -24.81
N PHE A 182 12.03 1.96 -24.61
CA PHE A 182 11.48 3.25 -24.14
C PHE A 182 10.46 3.83 -25.13
N ASP A 183 10.70 3.69 -26.43
CA ASP A 183 9.82 4.18 -27.50
C ASP A 183 8.52 3.36 -27.57
N ASN A 184 8.61 2.04 -27.37
CA ASN A 184 7.48 1.14 -27.22
C ASN A 184 6.66 1.48 -25.96
N LEU A 185 7.31 1.66 -24.81
CA LEU A 185 6.68 2.11 -23.57
C LEU A 185 5.94 3.44 -23.78
N HIS A 186 6.61 4.46 -24.32
CA HIS A 186 6.00 5.76 -24.60
C HIS A 186 4.75 5.65 -25.47
N SER A 187 4.77 4.75 -26.45
CA SER A 187 3.63 4.48 -27.33
C SER A 187 2.49 3.76 -26.63
N ARG A 188 2.77 2.79 -25.73
CA ARG A 188 1.76 2.13 -24.88
C ARG A 188 1.14 3.13 -23.91
N LEU A 189 1.96 3.89 -23.17
CA LEU A 189 1.49 4.90 -22.20
C LEU A 189 0.65 6.01 -22.85
N LYS A 190 0.99 6.46 -24.06
CA LYS A 190 0.17 7.44 -24.80
C LYS A 190 -1.20 6.93 -25.23
N ARG A 191 -1.33 5.61 -25.42
CA ARG A 191 -2.62 4.98 -25.75
C ARG A 191 -3.48 4.80 -24.50
N GLU A 192 -2.85 4.48 -23.37
CA GLU A 192 -3.50 4.27 -22.08
C GLU A 192 -3.93 5.59 -21.41
N PHE A 193 -3.09 6.61 -21.51
CA PHE A 193 -3.28 7.92 -20.88
C PHE A 193 -3.36 9.03 -21.94
N PRO A 194 -4.35 9.01 -22.86
CA PRO A 194 -4.40 9.93 -24.01
C PRO A 194 -4.50 11.40 -23.59
N ASP A 195 -5.11 11.67 -22.45
CA ASP A 195 -5.29 13.01 -21.89
C ASP A 195 -4.06 13.53 -21.11
N PHE A 196 -3.04 12.69 -20.88
CA PHE A 196 -1.82 13.11 -20.21
C PHE A 196 -0.83 13.79 -21.17
N ASN A 197 -0.41 15.00 -20.83
CA ASN A 197 0.59 15.73 -21.61
C ASN A 197 2.01 15.20 -21.34
N PHE A 198 2.35 14.10 -22.02
CA PHE A 198 3.65 13.44 -21.86
C PHE A 198 4.86 14.36 -22.16
N PRO A 199 5.93 14.29 -21.34
CA PRO A 199 7.18 14.98 -21.64
C PRO A 199 7.79 14.50 -22.96
N LYS A 200 8.55 15.39 -23.61
CA LYS A 200 9.14 15.12 -24.92
C LYS A 200 10.24 14.05 -24.84
N MET A 201 9.98 12.90 -25.44
CA MET A 201 10.98 11.84 -25.65
C MET A 201 12.15 12.31 -26.52
N PRO A 202 13.39 11.84 -26.27
CA PRO A 202 14.51 11.97 -27.20
C PRO A 202 14.17 11.34 -28.55
N GLY A 203 14.47 12.00 -29.66
CA GLY A 203 14.06 11.53 -30.99
C GLY A 203 14.83 10.30 -31.51
N LYS A 204 14.18 9.51 -32.37
CA LYS A 204 14.82 8.51 -33.24
C LYS A 204 15.87 9.18 -34.14
N LYS A 205 16.97 8.47 -34.42
CA LYS A 205 17.94 8.81 -35.47
C LYS A 205 18.21 7.57 -36.31
N LEU A 206 18.49 7.78 -37.60
CA LEU A 206 18.69 6.74 -38.61
C LEU A 206 20.15 6.25 -38.72
N PHE A 207 21.06 6.79 -37.92
CA PHE A 207 22.49 6.51 -37.97
C PHE A 207 23.06 6.26 -36.58
N THR A 208 24.20 5.59 -36.52
CA THR A 208 25.00 5.38 -35.30
C THR A 208 25.26 6.71 -34.60
N LEU A 209 25.00 6.76 -33.30
CA LEU A 209 25.21 7.96 -32.49
C LEU A 209 26.68 8.09 -32.09
N SER A 210 27.21 9.31 -32.06
CA SER A 210 28.46 9.59 -31.34
C SER A 210 28.23 9.54 -29.82
N GLU A 211 29.30 9.38 -29.04
CA GLU A 211 29.24 9.34 -27.57
C GLU A 211 28.50 10.56 -26.98
N GLN A 212 28.81 11.77 -27.47
CA GLN A 212 28.11 13.00 -27.06
C GLN A 212 26.59 12.93 -27.34
N GLN A 213 26.17 12.25 -28.41
CA GLN A 213 24.75 12.05 -28.72
C GLN A 213 24.12 10.92 -27.92
N LEU A 214 24.88 9.89 -27.53
CA LEU A 214 24.44 8.83 -26.62
C LEU A 214 24.22 9.37 -25.21
N ASP A 215 25.15 10.13 -24.66
CA ASP A 215 25.02 10.77 -23.34
C ASP A 215 23.93 11.87 -23.33
N ALA A 216 23.76 12.62 -24.42
CA ALA A 216 22.60 13.51 -24.57
C ALA A 216 21.26 12.74 -24.61
N ARG A 217 21.23 11.55 -25.24
CA ARG A 217 20.05 10.67 -25.20
C ARG A 217 19.82 10.09 -23.80
N ARG A 218 20.87 9.62 -23.11
CA ARG A 218 20.84 9.12 -21.72
C ARG A 218 20.15 10.12 -20.79
N ARG A 219 20.65 11.36 -20.72
CA ARG A 219 20.02 12.46 -19.94
C ARG A 219 18.57 12.73 -20.34
N GLY A 220 18.25 12.65 -21.62
CA GLY A 220 16.89 12.89 -22.11
C GLY A 220 15.91 11.75 -21.75
N LEU A 221 16.39 10.50 -21.67
CA LEU A 221 15.61 9.36 -21.21
C LEU A 221 15.42 9.40 -19.68
N GLU A 222 16.45 9.81 -18.94
CA GLU A 222 16.42 10.04 -17.49
C GLU A 222 15.35 11.09 -17.12
N GLN A 223 15.42 12.29 -17.72
CA GLN A 223 14.43 13.36 -17.53
C GLN A 223 13.01 12.99 -17.99
N TYR A 224 12.87 12.04 -18.93
CA TYR A 224 11.58 11.52 -19.35
C TYR A 224 11.01 10.61 -18.27
N LEU A 225 11.77 9.60 -17.81
CA LEU A 225 11.32 8.69 -16.76
C LEU A 225 11.05 9.42 -15.44
N GLU A 226 11.91 10.36 -15.03
CA GLU A 226 11.70 11.21 -13.85
C GLU A 226 10.32 11.86 -13.85
N LYS A 227 9.93 12.49 -14.97
CA LYS A 227 8.65 13.21 -15.09
C LYS A 227 7.44 12.30 -15.24
N VAL A 228 7.60 11.11 -15.81
CA VAL A 228 6.51 10.16 -16.03
C VAL A 228 6.26 9.32 -14.77
N CYS A 229 7.30 8.74 -14.17
CA CYS A 229 7.19 7.93 -12.95
C CYS A 229 6.82 8.77 -11.72
N ALA A 230 7.09 10.08 -11.73
CA ALA A 230 6.64 11.00 -10.69
C ALA A 230 5.12 11.11 -10.59
N VAL A 231 4.35 10.88 -11.67
CA VAL A 231 2.89 10.85 -11.64
C VAL A 231 2.45 9.46 -11.21
N ARG A 232 1.83 9.34 -10.02
CA ARG A 232 1.63 8.06 -9.34
C ARG A 232 0.98 7.00 -10.24
N VAL A 233 -0.19 7.31 -10.80
CA VAL A 233 -0.98 6.37 -11.61
C VAL A 233 -0.27 5.91 -12.90
N ILE A 234 0.64 6.72 -13.45
CA ILE A 234 1.44 6.32 -14.63
C ILE A 234 2.69 5.54 -14.19
N GLY A 235 3.27 5.89 -13.04
CA GLY A 235 4.34 5.11 -12.42
C GLY A 235 3.89 3.70 -12.04
N GLU A 236 2.70 3.55 -11.46
CA GLU A 236 2.14 2.29 -10.94
C GLU A 236 1.45 1.43 -12.01
N CYS A 237 1.24 1.93 -13.23
CA CYS A 237 0.56 1.16 -14.28
C CYS A 237 1.39 -0.06 -14.76
N ASP A 238 0.68 -1.12 -15.18
CA ASP A 238 1.26 -2.39 -15.61
C ASP A 238 2.38 -2.22 -16.64
N TYR A 239 2.20 -1.34 -17.64
CA TYR A 239 3.21 -1.10 -18.67
C TYR A 239 4.52 -0.49 -18.11
N MET A 240 4.43 0.34 -17.09
CA MET A 240 5.61 0.91 -16.42
C MET A 240 6.24 -0.12 -15.48
N GLN A 241 5.43 -0.90 -14.77
CA GLN A 241 5.91 -2.00 -13.93
C GLN A 241 6.64 -3.06 -14.75
N GLU A 242 6.03 -3.53 -15.84
CA GLU A 242 6.64 -4.41 -16.86
C GLU A 242 7.97 -3.81 -17.36
N PHE A 243 8.00 -2.55 -17.78
CA PHE A 243 9.24 -1.94 -18.31
C PHE A 243 10.36 -1.83 -17.27
N LEU A 244 10.04 -1.48 -16.02
CA LEU A 244 11.03 -1.33 -14.95
C LEU A 244 11.47 -2.68 -14.34
N ALA A 245 10.61 -3.70 -14.33
CA ALA A 245 10.86 -4.98 -13.68
C ALA A 245 11.23 -6.14 -14.62
N ALA A 246 10.91 -6.08 -15.91
CA ALA A 246 11.15 -7.20 -16.83
C ALA A 246 12.65 -7.55 -16.95
N PRO A 247 12.98 -8.82 -17.25
CA PRO A 247 14.37 -9.23 -17.49
C PRO A 247 15.03 -8.47 -18.65
N GLU A 248 16.34 -8.65 -18.76
CA GLU A 248 17.18 -7.97 -19.74
C GLU A 248 16.89 -8.44 -21.17
N VAL A 249 16.21 -7.57 -21.92
CA VAL A 249 16.07 -7.52 -23.38
C VAL A 249 15.33 -8.69 -24.07
N ASP A 250 14.10 -8.39 -24.53
CA ASP A 250 13.29 -9.08 -25.56
C ASP A 250 13.16 -10.63 -25.41
N GLN A 251 12.11 -11.09 -24.71
CA GLN A 251 11.70 -12.51 -24.59
C GLN A 251 11.27 -13.19 -25.91
N ASP A 252 11.20 -12.46 -27.04
CA ASP A 252 10.72 -12.96 -28.34
C ASP A 252 11.64 -14.04 -28.99
N PHE A 253 12.75 -14.44 -28.36
CA PHE A 253 13.70 -15.42 -28.91
C PHE A 253 14.27 -16.49 -27.94
N GLU A 254 13.76 -16.64 -26.72
CA GLU A 254 14.25 -17.62 -25.73
C GLU A 254 13.97 -19.12 -26.05
N HIS A 255 13.58 -19.45 -27.28
CA HIS A 255 13.45 -20.84 -27.74
C HIS A 255 14.68 -21.38 -28.50
N LEU A 256 15.73 -20.57 -28.72
CA LEU A 256 16.89 -20.98 -29.51
C LEU A 256 18.24 -20.46 -28.99
N GLN A 257 18.59 -20.73 -27.71
CA GLN A 257 19.95 -21.11 -27.29
C GLN A 257 20.05 -21.40 -25.79
N GLU A 258 20.07 -22.70 -25.45
CA GLU A 258 20.93 -23.16 -24.35
C GLU A 258 22.39 -22.78 -24.69
N ASN A 259 23.19 -22.43 -23.67
CA ASN A 259 24.64 -22.12 -23.75
C ASN A 259 25.08 -20.66 -24.02
N ASN A 260 24.46 -19.67 -23.39
CA ASN A 260 25.19 -18.48 -22.93
C ASN A 260 24.47 -17.81 -21.74
N HIS A 261 24.80 -18.22 -20.51
CA HIS A 261 24.38 -17.52 -19.31
C HIS A 261 25.08 -16.15 -19.22
N THR A 262 24.43 -15.09 -19.71
CA THR A 262 24.64 -13.77 -19.10
C THR A 262 24.12 -13.85 -17.66
N SER A 263 25.04 -13.75 -16.70
CA SER A 263 24.72 -13.94 -15.28
C SER A 263 23.70 -12.90 -14.83
N SER A 264 22.50 -13.34 -14.45
CA SER A 264 21.47 -12.49 -13.83
C SER A 264 21.80 -12.18 -12.36
N GLU A 265 23.08 -11.95 -12.06
CA GLU A 265 23.61 -11.62 -10.74
C GLU A 265 23.36 -10.13 -10.47
N VAL A 266 22.83 -9.84 -9.28
CA VAL A 266 22.43 -8.49 -8.83
C VAL A 266 22.86 -8.28 -7.39
N GLU A 267 23.13 -7.02 -7.02
CA GLU A 267 23.41 -6.65 -5.64
C GLU A 267 22.11 -6.26 -4.91
N LEU A 268 21.68 -7.12 -3.99
CA LEU A 268 20.54 -6.87 -3.12
C LEU A 268 21.02 -6.27 -1.79
N LYS A 269 20.35 -5.19 -1.37
CA LYS A 269 20.59 -4.50 -0.10
C LYS A 269 19.59 -4.96 0.94
N ILE A 270 20.06 -5.38 2.11
CA ILE A 270 19.26 -5.83 3.24
C ILE A 270 19.49 -4.88 4.42
N LEU A 271 18.42 -4.31 4.98
CA LEU A 271 18.49 -3.44 6.15
C LEU A 271 18.63 -4.28 7.42
N LEU A 272 19.73 -4.09 8.14
CA LEU A 272 20.01 -4.79 9.40
C LEU A 272 19.39 -4.04 10.59
N PRO A 273 19.16 -4.71 11.73
CA PRO A 273 18.58 -4.08 12.93
C PRO A 273 19.35 -2.88 13.46
N ASP A 274 20.69 -2.90 13.34
CA ASP A 274 21.57 -1.77 13.71
C ASP A 274 21.55 -0.60 12.70
N ARG A 275 20.63 -0.65 11.73
CA ARG A 275 20.42 0.31 10.63
C ARG A 275 21.54 0.35 9.58
N SER A 276 22.52 -0.55 9.66
CA SER A 276 23.50 -0.74 8.59
C SER A 276 22.90 -1.55 7.44
N LEU A 277 23.60 -1.60 6.30
CA LEU A 277 23.18 -2.34 5.11
C LEU A 277 24.11 -3.52 4.85
N CYS A 278 23.55 -4.73 4.86
CA CYS A 278 24.22 -5.89 4.27
C CYS A 278 23.98 -5.88 2.75
N VAL A 279 25.04 -6.00 1.97
CA VAL A 279 24.95 -6.13 0.50
C VAL A 279 25.38 -7.53 0.13
N VAL A 280 24.49 -8.27 -0.53
CA VAL A 280 24.71 -9.63 -1.03
C VAL A 280 24.56 -9.68 -2.54
N LYS A 281 25.34 -10.56 -3.16
CA LYS A 281 25.26 -10.89 -4.59
C LYS A 281 24.43 -12.14 -4.73
N ILE A 282 23.34 -12.04 -5.50
CA ILE A 282 22.32 -13.08 -5.67
C ILE A 282 21.90 -13.13 -7.14
N ASN A 283 21.27 -14.21 -7.61
CA ASN A 283 20.55 -14.17 -8.88
C ASN A 283 19.17 -13.51 -8.70
N ARG A 284 18.62 -12.92 -9.75
CA ARG A 284 17.25 -12.36 -9.75
C ARG A 284 16.15 -13.34 -9.33
N ASN A 285 16.40 -14.64 -9.55
CA ASN A 285 15.46 -15.73 -9.26
C ASN A 285 15.84 -16.51 -7.99
N ASP A 286 16.80 -16.05 -7.20
CA ASP A 286 17.11 -16.67 -5.90
C ASP A 286 15.91 -16.50 -4.96
N THR A 287 15.54 -17.59 -4.29
CA THR A 287 14.46 -17.64 -3.31
C THR A 287 14.86 -16.97 -2.00
N ALA A 288 13.89 -16.63 -1.14
CA ALA A 288 14.15 -16.00 0.16
C ALA A 288 15.11 -16.83 1.02
N ASP A 289 15.02 -18.15 0.94
CA ASP A 289 15.95 -19.08 1.59
C ASP A 289 17.39 -18.99 1.07
N GLU A 290 17.58 -18.84 -0.24
CA GLU A 290 18.89 -18.72 -0.88
C GLU A 290 19.53 -17.36 -0.58
N VAL A 291 18.74 -16.28 -0.67
CA VAL A 291 19.15 -14.94 -0.26
C VAL A 291 19.48 -14.92 1.24
N PHE A 292 18.69 -15.58 2.10
CA PHE A 292 18.96 -15.64 3.54
C PHE A 292 20.27 -16.38 3.84
N LYS A 293 20.54 -17.51 3.17
CA LYS A 293 21.82 -18.23 3.25
C LYS A 293 23.00 -17.33 2.84
N ALA A 294 22.84 -16.54 1.79
CA ALA A 294 23.85 -15.56 1.38
C ALA A 294 24.07 -14.47 2.45
N VAL A 295 23.01 -13.99 3.11
CA VAL A 295 23.11 -13.02 4.22
C VAL A 295 23.80 -13.63 5.44
N VAL A 296 23.40 -14.83 5.87
CA VAL A 296 24.03 -15.58 6.97
C VAL A 296 25.53 -15.76 6.72
N SER A 297 25.91 -16.21 5.52
CA SER A 297 27.31 -16.35 5.12
C SER A 297 28.07 -15.01 5.09
N ARG A 298 27.43 -13.94 4.59
CA ARG A 298 28.02 -12.60 4.49
C ARG A 298 28.25 -11.92 5.83
N LEU A 299 27.43 -12.24 6.83
CA LEU A 299 27.51 -11.73 8.20
C LEU A 299 28.30 -12.64 9.15
N GLY A 300 28.51 -13.92 8.79
CA GLY A 300 29.18 -14.89 9.65
C GLY A 300 28.36 -15.31 10.87
N LEU A 301 27.02 -15.30 10.78
CA LEU A 301 26.15 -15.72 11.87
C LEU A 301 26.36 -17.20 12.19
N SER A 302 26.34 -17.54 13.49
CA SER A 302 26.30 -18.94 13.93
C SER A 302 25.00 -19.63 13.50
N GLU A 303 24.99 -20.96 13.44
CA GLU A 303 23.77 -21.74 13.14
C GLU A 303 22.64 -21.42 14.14
N ALA A 304 22.96 -21.28 15.43
CA ALA A 304 22.01 -20.88 16.46
C ALA A 304 21.43 -19.48 16.19
N ALA A 305 22.27 -18.49 15.84
CA ALA A 305 21.80 -17.16 15.48
C ALA A 305 20.97 -17.17 14.18
N ALA A 306 21.41 -17.89 13.15
CA ALA A 306 20.71 -18.00 11.87
C ALA A 306 19.29 -18.59 12.04
N ASN A 307 19.10 -19.52 12.97
CA ASN A 307 17.77 -20.06 13.31
C ASN A 307 16.84 -19.08 14.03
N CYS A 308 17.34 -17.88 14.40
CA CYS A 308 16.62 -16.88 15.19
C CYS A 308 16.38 -15.55 14.44
N PHE A 309 16.77 -15.44 13.17
CA PHE A 309 16.49 -14.31 12.29
C PHE A 309 15.96 -14.80 10.94
N TYR A 310 15.26 -13.96 10.19
CA TYR A 310 14.90 -14.24 8.80
C TYR A 310 14.77 -12.95 7.98
N LEU A 311 14.45 -13.07 6.69
CA LEU A 311 14.16 -11.95 5.80
C LEU A 311 12.70 -11.53 5.88
N PHE A 312 12.49 -10.21 5.91
CA PHE A 312 11.20 -9.56 6.03
C PHE A 312 11.06 -8.47 4.97
N GLU A 313 9.84 -8.17 4.57
CA GLU A 313 9.47 -7.00 3.77
C GLU A 313 8.83 -5.95 4.69
N THR A 314 9.40 -4.74 4.72
CA THR A 314 8.73 -3.56 5.28
C THR A 314 7.68 -3.08 4.27
N VAL A 315 6.40 -3.25 4.61
CA VAL A 315 5.24 -2.83 3.82
C VAL A 315 4.71 -1.47 4.29
N GLU A 316 3.56 -1.04 3.77
CA GLU A 316 2.89 0.20 4.20
C GLU A 316 2.67 0.24 5.73
N TYR A 317 2.52 1.45 6.28
CA TYR A 317 2.37 1.72 7.72
C TYR A 317 3.55 1.31 8.61
N ASN A 318 4.71 0.95 8.03
CA ASN A 318 5.90 0.43 8.72
C ASN A 318 5.64 -0.91 9.45
N PHE A 319 4.72 -1.72 8.94
CA PHE A 319 4.61 -3.12 9.32
C PHE A 319 5.68 -3.94 8.58
N ASP A 320 6.26 -4.93 9.25
CA ASP A 320 7.24 -5.84 8.67
C ASP A 320 6.62 -7.24 8.59
N ARG A 321 6.41 -7.78 7.39
CA ARG A 321 5.97 -9.18 7.21
C ARG A 321 7.16 -10.07 6.96
N LYS A 322 7.15 -11.30 7.46
CA LYS A 322 8.15 -12.31 7.07
C LYS A 322 7.96 -12.68 5.59
N LEU A 323 9.06 -12.93 4.89
CA LEU A 323 9.00 -13.54 3.55
C LEU A 323 8.73 -15.05 3.66
N GLN A 324 7.93 -15.59 2.76
CA GLN A 324 7.83 -17.04 2.57
C GLN A 324 9.13 -17.53 1.90
N SER A 325 9.56 -18.75 2.22
CA SER A 325 10.85 -19.29 1.74
C SER A 325 10.96 -19.37 0.21
N SER A 326 9.83 -19.48 -0.49
CA SER A 326 9.71 -19.54 -1.95
C SER A 326 9.52 -18.18 -2.65
N GLU A 327 9.37 -17.07 -1.91
CA GLU A 327 9.31 -15.74 -2.52
C GLU A 327 10.67 -15.32 -3.10
N PHE A 328 10.68 -14.40 -4.06
CA PHE A 328 11.89 -13.90 -4.72
C PHE A 328 12.22 -12.48 -4.24
N PRO A 329 13.18 -12.28 -3.30
CA PRO A 329 13.39 -10.98 -2.67
C PRO A 329 13.83 -9.87 -3.64
N HIS A 330 14.49 -10.23 -4.76
CA HIS A 330 14.80 -9.28 -5.81
C HIS A 330 13.53 -8.67 -6.45
N ASN A 331 12.52 -9.50 -6.73
CA ASN A 331 11.27 -9.03 -7.34
C ASN A 331 10.50 -8.10 -6.40
N ILE A 332 10.49 -8.40 -5.10
CA ILE A 332 9.90 -7.55 -4.06
C ILE A 332 10.68 -6.22 -3.96
N TYR A 333 12.02 -6.28 -3.99
CA TYR A 333 12.90 -5.11 -3.90
C TYR A 333 12.80 -4.14 -5.09
N ILE A 334 12.55 -4.66 -6.31
CA ILE A 334 12.28 -3.81 -7.47
C ILE A 334 10.84 -3.31 -7.50
N GLN A 335 9.82 -4.11 -7.13
CA GLN A 335 8.43 -3.66 -7.09
C GLN A 335 8.23 -2.51 -6.08
N ASN A 336 8.90 -2.58 -4.94
CA ASN A 336 8.89 -1.54 -3.91
C ASN A 336 9.95 -0.45 -4.14
N TYR A 337 10.26 -0.09 -5.40
CA TYR A 337 11.17 1.02 -5.72
C TYR A 337 10.72 2.37 -5.15
N SER A 338 9.41 2.52 -4.87
CA SER A 338 8.76 3.75 -4.41
C SER A 338 8.93 4.00 -2.90
N THR A 339 9.46 3.02 -2.16
CA THR A 339 9.77 3.17 -0.73
C THR A 339 10.84 4.24 -0.50
N ALA A 340 10.64 5.09 0.50
CA ALA A 340 11.57 6.18 0.84
C ALA A 340 12.92 5.70 1.44
N THR A 341 13.05 4.40 1.72
CA THR A 341 14.22 3.74 2.28
C THR A 341 15.19 3.25 1.20
N SER A 342 16.43 2.95 1.57
CA SER A 342 17.41 2.37 0.65
C SER A 342 17.09 0.93 0.22
N THR A 343 16.24 0.23 0.98
CA THR A 343 15.68 -1.10 0.68
C THR A 343 14.37 -1.29 1.45
N CYS A 344 13.48 -2.15 0.94
CA CYS A 344 12.31 -2.67 1.67
C CYS A 344 12.58 -4.05 2.31
N ILE A 345 13.70 -4.71 1.98
CA ILE A 345 14.05 -6.01 2.55
C ILE A 345 14.91 -5.80 3.80
N THR A 346 14.52 -6.40 4.91
CA THR A 346 15.17 -6.23 6.22
C THR A 346 15.41 -7.60 6.88
N LEU A 347 16.51 -7.71 7.64
CA LEU A 347 16.77 -8.84 8.52
C LEU A 347 16.14 -8.53 9.88
N ARG A 348 15.25 -9.38 10.38
CA ARG A 348 14.57 -9.21 11.69
C ARG A 348 14.56 -10.51 12.49
N ARG A 349 14.29 -10.42 13.81
CA ARG A 349 14.09 -11.62 14.65
C ARG A 349 13.02 -12.54 14.04
N TRP A 350 13.31 -13.83 14.08
CA TRP A 350 12.36 -14.91 13.86
C TRP A 350 12.42 -15.87 15.05
N LEU A 351 12.03 -15.31 16.20
CA LEU A 351 12.15 -15.93 17.51
C LEU A 351 11.16 -15.28 18.50
N PHE A 352 10.38 -16.09 19.20
CA PHE A 352 9.42 -15.61 20.20
C PHE A 352 9.86 -15.93 21.64
N SER A 353 10.42 -17.11 21.91
CA SER A 353 10.86 -17.54 23.25
C SER A 353 12.02 -16.69 23.78
N PRO A 354 11.85 -16.00 24.92
CA PRO A 354 12.97 -15.36 25.62
C PRO A 354 13.97 -16.36 26.20
N GLY A 355 13.57 -17.63 26.38
CA GLY A 355 14.42 -18.73 26.86
C GLY A 355 15.44 -19.15 25.81
N LEU A 356 14.96 -19.49 24.61
CA LEU A 356 15.83 -19.77 23.45
C LEU A 356 16.70 -18.56 23.09
N GLU A 357 16.15 -17.34 23.18
CA GLU A 357 16.92 -16.11 22.95
C GLU A 357 18.09 -15.93 23.94
N ALA A 358 17.93 -16.40 25.19
CA ALA A 358 18.99 -16.33 26.18
C ALA A 358 20.15 -17.30 25.90
N VAL A 359 19.98 -18.30 25.04
CA VAL A 359 21.07 -19.17 24.58
C VAL A 359 22.04 -18.40 23.65
N LEU A 360 21.55 -17.39 22.93
CA LEU A 360 22.34 -16.53 22.04
C LEU A 360 23.25 -15.53 22.78
N ASN A 361 23.26 -15.50 24.11
CA ASN A 361 24.11 -14.58 24.90
C ASN A 361 25.63 -14.82 24.74
N SER A 362 26.07 -15.75 23.88
CA SER A 362 27.45 -15.96 23.44
C SER A 362 27.75 -15.48 22.00
N ASP A 363 26.74 -15.09 21.21
CA ASP A 363 26.89 -14.60 19.85
C ASP A 363 26.76 -13.06 19.82
N GLU A 364 27.90 -12.38 19.72
CA GLU A 364 27.98 -10.90 19.80
C GLU A 364 27.14 -10.21 18.71
N GLN A 365 27.06 -10.78 17.51
CA GLN A 365 26.32 -10.20 16.39
C GLN A 365 24.80 -10.34 16.62
N ALA A 366 24.35 -11.51 17.08
CA ALA A 366 22.95 -11.74 17.45
C ALA A 366 22.50 -10.83 18.61
N ILE A 367 23.34 -10.67 19.64
CA ILE A 367 23.08 -9.77 20.78
C ILE A 367 22.95 -8.32 20.30
N ASN A 368 23.85 -7.85 19.44
CA ASN A 368 23.79 -6.51 18.86
C ASN A 368 22.49 -6.29 18.09
N PHE A 369 22.08 -7.25 17.25
CA PHE A 369 20.84 -7.15 16.50
C PHE A 369 19.59 -7.12 17.40
N LEU A 370 19.47 -8.06 18.34
CA LEU A 370 18.34 -8.10 19.30
C LEU A 370 18.27 -6.81 20.14
N PHE A 371 19.42 -6.28 20.56
CA PHE A 371 19.51 -5.03 21.31
C PHE A 371 18.96 -3.83 20.52
N TRP A 372 19.29 -3.72 19.24
CA TRP A 372 18.77 -2.65 18.40
C TRP A 372 17.29 -2.82 18.05
N GLU A 373 16.79 -4.04 17.86
CA GLU A 373 15.33 -4.28 17.72
C GLU A 373 14.57 -3.94 19.01
N ALA A 374 15.12 -4.29 20.18
CA ALA A 374 14.52 -3.96 21.47
C ALA A 374 14.56 -2.44 21.76
N ILE A 375 15.55 -1.71 21.25
CA ILE A 375 15.57 -0.24 21.25
C ILE A 375 14.49 0.32 20.32
N ASP A 376 14.34 -0.24 19.12
CA ASP A 376 13.33 0.21 18.15
C ASP A 376 11.91 -0.01 18.67
N GLY A 377 11.61 -1.20 19.23
CA GLY A 377 10.31 -1.51 19.86
C GLY A 377 9.98 -0.62 21.06
N VAL A 378 10.97 -0.24 21.87
CA VAL A 378 10.79 0.75 22.95
C VAL A 378 10.53 2.15 22.39
N ASN A 379 11.26 2.59 21.37
CA ASN A 379 11.07 3.92 20.78
C ASN A 379 9.73 4.03 20.01
N LYS A 380 9.22 2.93 19.45
CA LYS A 380 7.90 2.82 18.83
C LYS A 380 6.75 2.69 19.82
N GLY A 381 7.05 2.46 21.11
CA GLY A 381 6.04 2.19 22.13
C GLY A 381 5.36 0.81 22.02
N GLN A 382 5.92 -0.11 21.23
CA GLN A 382 5.48 -1.51 21.16
C GLN A 382 5.83 -2.22 22.46
N ILE A 383 7.06 -2.04 22.94
CA ILE A 383 7.50 -2.53 24.25
C ILE A 383 7.08 -1.51 25.31
N LYS A 384 6.19 -1.91 26.22
CA LYS A 384 5.62 -1.06 27.26
C LYS A 384 6.61 -0.95 28.41
N THR A 385 7.29 0.20 28.52
CA THR A 385 8.41 0.36 29.46
C THR A 385 8.02 0.63 30.91
N GLU A 386 6.75 0.94 31.20
CA GLU A 386 6.28 1.31 32.55
C GLU A 386 7.23 2.29 33.27
N ASP A 387 7.83 1.90 34.41
CA ASP A 387 8.81 2.70 35.17
C ASP A 387 10.28 2.50 34.71
N LYS A 388 10.53 1.54 33.81
CA LYS A 388 11.86 1.11 33.34
C LYS A 388 12.50 1.97 32.26
N LEU A 389 11.80 2.97 31.71
CA LEU A 389 12.31 3.79 30.61
C LEU A 389 13.67 4.45 30.93
N TYR A 390 13.85 4.97 32.14
CA TYR A 390 15.12 5.59 32.56
C TYR A 390 16.26 4.58 32.70
N GLU A 391 15.97 3.37 33.20
CA GLU A 391 16.94 2.28 33.32
C GLU A 391 17.40 1.83 31.92
N LEU A 392 16.46 1.59 31.00
CA LEU A 392 16.73 1.23 29.61
C LEU A 392 17.55 2.31 28.88
N LYS A 393 17.23 3.60 29.05
CA LYS A 393 18.00 4.69 28.41
C LYS A 393 19.44 4.78 28.96
N ALA A 394 19.64 4.63 30.27
CA ALA A 394 20.98 4.58 30.85
C ALA A 394 21.80 3.36 30.39
N LEU A 395 21.16 2.19 30.23
CA LEU A 395 21.80 0.99 29.67
C LEU A 395 22.13 1.15 28.17
N GLN A 396 21.25 1.80 27.40
CA GLN A 396 21.48 2.15 25.99
C GLN A 396 22.70 3.08 25.86
N GLU A 397 22.76 4.18 26.61
CA GLU A 397 23.88 5.14 26.59
C GLU A 397 25.20 4.51 27.05
N SER A 398 25.13 3.52 27.97
CA SER A 398 26.29 2.76 28.45
C SER A 398 26.73 1.63 27.52
N ASN A 399 26.05 1.42 26.39
CA ASN A 399 26.23 0.28 25.47
C ASN A 399 26.19 -1.10 26.17
N LYS A 400 25.30 -1.27 27.17
CA LYS A 400 25.16 -2.52 27.95
C LYS A 400 24.05 -3.39 27.37
N SER A 401 24.31 -3.96 26.19
CA SER A 401 23.32 -4.72 25.41
C SER A 401 22.71 -5.90 26.16
N ILE A 402 23.53 -6.71 26.84
CA ILE A 402 23.07 -7.89 27.59
C ILE A 402 22.18 -7.48 28.79
N GLU A 403 22.57 -6.44 29.54
CA GLU A 403 21.75 -5.91 30.65
C GLU A 403 20.45 -5.28 30.15
N TYR A 404 20.50 -4.53 29.03
CA TYR A 404 19.31 -3.97 28.39
C TYR A 404 18.32 -5.08 28.02
N LEU A 405 18.81 -6.14 27.35
CA LEU A 405 17.99 -7.28 26.96
C LEU A 405 17.43 -8.05 28.16
N LYS A 406 18.18 -8.20 29.26
CA LYS A 406 17.67 -8.79 30.51
C LYS A 406 16.48 -8.04 31.09
N VAL A 407 16.45 -6.70 30.97
CA VAL A 407 15.30 -5.88 31.38
C VAL A 407 14.19 -5.96 30.34
N ALA A 408 14.51 -5.78 29.05
CA ALA A 408 13.54 -5.73 27.97
C ALA A 408 12.71 -7.02 27.85
N ARG A 409 13.33 -8.20 28.02
CA ARG A 409 12.68 -9.53 28.01
C ARG A 409 11.58 -9.72 29.06
N GLN A 410 11.46 -8.82 30.04
CA GLN A 410 10.47 -8.88 31.13
C GLN A 410 9.28 -7.93 30.90
N LEU A 411 9.27 -7.17 29.79
CA LEU A 411 8.28 -6.14 29.50
C LEU A 411 7.22 -6.64 28.52
N ASP A 412 5.96 -6.24 28.72
CA ASP A 412 4.86 -6.49 27.80
C ASP A 412 5.15 -5.84 26.42
N GLY A 413 4.84 -6.56 25.33
CA GLY A 413 5.27 -6.18 23.97
C GLY A 413 6.65 -6.68 23.53
N TYR A 414 7.46 -7.27 24.41
CA TYR A 414 8.78 -7.81 23.99
C TYR A 414 8.65 -9.06 23.13
N GLY A 415 9.14 -8.99 21.88
CA GLY A 415 9.09 -10.10 20.94
C GLY A 415 7.70 -10.43 20.40
N GLU A 416 6.70 -9.55 20.63
CA GLU A 416 5.34 -9.71 20.12
C GLU A 416 5.21 -9.11 18.71
N VAL A 417 4.46 -9.78 17.82
CA VAL A 417 4.15 -9.30 16.47
C VAL A 417 2.76 -8.67 16.46
N VAL A 418 2.70 -7.36 16.23
CA VAL A 418 1.45 -6.58 16.15
C VAL A 418 1.08 -6.37 14.68
N PHE A 419 -0.06 -6.94 14.26
CA PHE A 419 -0.55 -6.90 12.89
C PHE A 419 -1.41 -5.65 12.63
N PRO A 420 -1.49 -5.16 11.37
CA PRO A 420 -2.43 -4.11 10.99
C PRO A 420 -3.88 -4.47 11.32
N HIS A 421 -4.68 -3.44 11.60
CA HIS A 421 -6.08 -3.64 11.99
C HIS A 421 -6.90 -4.27 10.86
N CYS A 422 -7.80 -5.18 11.20
CA CYS A 422 -8.55 -5.98 10.23
C CYS A 422 -9.96 -6.34 10.74
N ALA A 423 -10.84 -6.73 9.82
CA ALA A 423 -12.16 -7.24 10.16
C ALA A 423 -12.05 -8.62 10.83
N CYS A 424 -12.94 -8.91 11.79
CA CYS A 424 -12.98 -10.19 12.48
C CYS A 424 -14.41 -10.53 12.92
N ASP A 425 -14.84 -11.78 12.70
CA ASP A 425 -16.19 -12.27 12.98
C ASP A 425 -16.56 -12.26 14.49
N SER A 426 -15.56 -12.21 15.37
CA SER A 426 -15.74 -12.02 16.81
C SER A 426 -16.36 -10.66 17.16
N ARG A 427 -16.36 -9.70 16.22
CA ARG A 427 -16.98 -8.38 16.32
C ARG A 427 -18.12 -8.20 15.32
N LYS A 428 -19.14 -7.45 15.74
CA LYS A 428 -20.27 -7.02 14.88
C LYS A 428 -20.05 -5.66 14.21
N ASP A 429 -19.19 -4.85 14.82
CA ASP A 429 -18.84 -3.49 14.42
C ASP A 429 -17.46 -3.18 15.00
N GLY A 430 -16.66 -2.40 14.29
CA GLY A 430 -15.22 -2.22 14.54
C GLY A 430 -14.34 -3.33 13.97
N HIS A 431 -13.03 -3.08 14.00
CA HIS A 431 -11.95 -3.99 13.64
C HIS A 431 -11.27 -4.59 14.88
N VAL A 432 -10.31 -5.48 14.65
CA VAL A 432 -9.35 -5.95 15.66
C VAL A 432 -7.92 -5.67 15.22
N ILE A 433 -7.04 -5.42 16.19
CA ILE A 433 -5.58 -5.50 16.04
C ILE A 433 -5.15 -6.80 16.70
N ALA A 434 -4.43 -7.65 15.97
CA ALA A 434 -3.95 -8.93 16.45
C ALA A 434 -2.50 -8.80 16.94
N GLU A 435 -2.22 -9.28 18.15
CA GLU A 435 -0.92 -9.23 18.81
C GLU A 435 -0.52 -10.65 19.20
N ILE A 436 0.50 -11.19 18.53
CA ILE A 436 0.98 -12.58 18.70
C ILE A 436 2.26 -12.56 19.53
N GLY A 437 2.20 -13.07 20.76
CA GLY A 437 3.34 -13.14 21.69
C GLY A 437 3.58 -14.55 22.24
N PHE A 438 4.78 -14.81 22.75
CA PHE A 438 5.15 -16.14 23.24
C PHE A 438 4.24 -16.64 24.38
N GLU A 439 3.79 -15.75 25.28
CA GLU A 439 2.93 -16.14 26.41
C GLU A 439 1.46 -16.31 26.02
N CYS A 440 0.95 -15.46 25.13
CA CYS A 440 -0.45 -15.49 24.71
C CYS A 440 -0.66 -14.79 23.35
N PHE A 441 -1.82 -15.06 22.77
CA PHE A 441 -2.36 -14.33 21.62
C PHE A 441 -3.42 -13.33 22.09
N LYS A 442 -3.43 -12.09 21.58
CA LYS A 442 -4.37 -11.04 22.01
C LYS A 442 -5.09 -10.44 20.78
N LEU A 443 -6.39 -10.18 20.93
CA LEU A 443 -7.18 -9.38 19.99
C LEU A 443 -7.63 -8.09 20.67
N HIS A 444 -7.13 -6.96 20.19
CA HIS A 444 -7.44 -5.62 20.68
C HIS A 444 -8.56 -5.03 19.82
N ALA A 445 -9.63 -4.56 20.46
CA ALA A 445 -10.70 -3.85 19.78
C ALA A 445 -10.19 -2.51 19.25
N CYS A 446 -10.56 -2.18 18.01
CA CYS A 446 -10.41 -0.84 17.44
C CYS A 446 -11.61 -0.50 16.52
N LYS A 447 -11.77 0.77 16.18
CA LYS A 447 -12.72 1.20 15.13
C LYS A 447 -12.25 0.76 13.74
N ASN A 448 -13.10 0.95 12.73
CA ASN A 448 -12.77 0.61 11.34
C ASN A 448 -11.55 1.38 10.78
N ASP A 449 -11.23 2.55 11.37
CA ASP A 449 -10.05 3.39 11.08
C ASP A 449 -8.79 3.03 11.90
N GLY A 450 -8.84 1.95 12.69
CA GLY A 450 -7.74 1.52 13.55
C GLY A 450 -7.67 2.22 14.92
N THR A 451 -8.52 3.20 15.22
CA THR A 451 -8.53 3.88 16.54
C THR A 451 -8.75 2.86 17.67
N PRO A 452 -7.81 2.70 18.62
CA PRO A 452 -7.94 1.69 19.67
C PRO A 452 -9.14 1.90 20.61
N GLU A 453 -9.70 0.79 21.08
CA GLU A 453 -10.76 0.72 22.09
C GLU A 453 -10.30 -0.08 23.31
N SER A 454 -10.99 0.06 24.44
CA SER A 454 -10.54 -0.51 25.72
C SER A 454 -10.74 -2.03 25.88
N GLN A 455 -11.31 -2.72 24.89
CA GLN A 455 -11.59 -4.15 24.97
C GLN A 455 -10.41 -4.94 24.39
N VAL A 456 -9.88 -5.88 25.17
CA VAL A 456 -8.85 -6.82 24.72
C VAL A 456 -9.30 -8.24 25.08
N ILE A 457 -9.20 -9.17 24.13
CA ILE A 457 -9.49 -10.59 24.34
C ILE A 457 -8.17 -11.35 24.27
N GLU A 458 -7.74 -11.87 25.41
CA GLU A 458 -6.55 -12.72 25.51
C GLU A 458 -6.89 -14.20 25.32
N PHE A 459 -6.02 -14.92 24.62
CA PHE A 459 -6.08 -16.34 24.33
C PHE A 459 -4.77 -16.99 24.80
N GLN A 460 -4.87 -17.81 25.83
CA GLN A 460 -3.77 -18.61 26.32
C GLN A 460 -3.52 -19.77 25.36
N TRP A 461 -2.26 -20.06 25.01
CA TRP A 461 -1.92 -21.07 23.99
C TRP A 461 -2.55 -22.46 24.23
N LYS A 462 -2.66 -22.86 25.50
CA LYS A 462 -3.34 -24.10 25.94
C LYS A 462 -4.86 -24.15 25.64
N ASP A 463 -5.51 -23.00 25.43
CA ASP A 463 -6.94 -22.90 25.12
C ASP A 463 -7.20 -22.98 23.61
N VAL A 464 -6.19 -22.70 22.76
CA VAL A 464 -6.24 -22.95 21.31
C VAL A 464 -6.29 -24.47 21.07
N LYS A 465 -7.04 -24.90 20.03
CA LYS A 465 -7.28 -26.32 19.71
C LYS A 465 -6.87 -26.70 18.29
N SER A 466 -7.13 -25.82 17.34
CA SER A 466 -6.66 -25.90 15.97
C SER A 466 -6.56 -24.50 15.40
N TYR A 467 -5.78 -24.34 14.34
CA TYR A 467 -5.71 -23.11 13.56
C TYR A 467 -5.30 -23.47 12.13
N ASP A 468 -5.78 -22.70 11.16
CA ASP A 468 -5.49 -22.89 9.74
C ASP A 468 -5.75 -21.60 8.96
N VAL A 469 -5.54 -21.65 7.64
CA VAL A 469 -5.78 -20.55 6.72
C VAL A 469 -6.85 -20.87 5.69
N GLU A 470 -7.62 -19.86 5.31
CA GLU A 470 -8.63 -19.94 4.25
C GLU A 470 -8.25 -18.96 3.13
N GLU A 471 -7.68 -19.49 2.04
CA GLU A 471 -7.11 -18.67 0.96
C GLU A 471 -8.17 -17.84 0.22
N GLU A 472 -9.32 -18.43 -0.13
CA GLU A 472 -10.41 -17.72 -0.82
C GLU A 472 -11.01 -16.58 0.02
N GLY A 473 -11.05 -16.76 1.35
CA GLY A 473 -11.50 -15.75 2.32
C GLY A 473 -10.43 -14.75 2.75
N MET A 474 -9.16 -14.99 2.37
CA MET A 474 -7.97 -14.30 2.89
C MET A 474 -8.00 -14.18 4.43
N SER A 475 -8.31 -15.27 5.12
CA SER A 475 -8.50 -15.26 6.57
C SER A 475 -7.66 -16.28 7.32
N PHE A 476 -7.17 -15.84 8.48
CA PHE A 476 -6.59 -16.72 9.49
C PHE A 476 -7.69 -17.17 10.45
N CYS A 477 -7.78 -18.48 10.67
CA CYS A 477 -8.89 -19.12 11.37
C CYS A 477 -8.35 -19.90 12.56
N PHE A 478 -8.91 -19.74 13.75
CA PHE A 478 -8.52 -20.55 14.91
C PHE A 478 -9.71 -20.97 15.78
N GLU A 479 -9.62 -22.18 16.33
CA GLU A 479 -10.55 -22.75 17.30
C GLU A 479 -9.98 -22.61 18.70
N TYR A 480 -10.78 -22.13 19.65
CA TYR A 480 -10.41 -22.07 21.06
C TYR A 480 -11.53 -22.54 22.02
N ALA A 481 -11.13 -23.22 23.09
CA ALA A 481 -12.02 -23.73 24.13
C ALA A 481 -11.46 -23.45 25.52
N ARG A 482 -12.02 -22.44 26.20
CA ARG A 482 -11.72 -22.16 27.62
C ARG A 482 -12.38 -23.21 28.52
N ALA A 483 -11.74 -23.51 29.66
CA ALA A 483 -12.22 -24.50 30.63
C ALA A 483 -13.72 -24.39 30.95
N GLY A 484 -14.46 -25.50 30.75
CA GLY A 484 -15.90 -25.59 31.00
C GLY A 484 -16.81 -24.85 30.01
N LYS A 485 -16.27 -24.29 28.91
CA LYS A 485 -17.05 -23.63 27.85
C LYS A 485 -17.03 -24.45 26.56
N LYS A 486 -18.04 -24.24 25.72
CA LYS A 486 -18.04 -24.76 24.35
C LYS A 486 -16.91 -24.10 23.55
N SER A 487 -16.36 -24.87 22.62
CA SER A 487 -15.41 -24.38 21.63
C SER A 487 -16.02 -23.31 20.74
N ARG A 488 -15.17 -22.47 20.16
CA ARG A 488 -15.52 -21.37 19.27
C ARG A 488 -14.45 -21.20 18.21
N ASN A 489 -14.89 -20.98 16.98
CA ASN A 489 -14.03 -20.53 15.89
C ASN A 489 -14.01 -19.00 15.85
N VAL A 490 -12.91 -18.45 15.35
CA VAL A 490 -12.72 -17.03 15.07
C VAL A 490 -12.01 -16.92 13.72
N HIS A 491 -12.51 -16.03 12.86
CA HIS A 491 -11.97 -15.72 11.55
C HIS A 491 -11.45 -14.27 11.55
N ILE A 492 -10.18 -14.09 11.20
CA ILE A 492 -9.52 -12.78 11.08
C ILE A 492 -9.24 -12.55 9.59
N LEU A 493 -9.89 -11.57 8.98
CA LEU A 493 -9.82 -11.30 7.54
C LEU A 493 -8.68 -10.32 7.25
N THR A 494 -7.52 -10.83 6.85
CA THR A 494 -6.27 -10.05 6.77
C THR A 494 -5.37 -10.60 5.66
N PRO A 495 -4.75 -9.75 4.81
CA PRO A 495 -3.84 -10.23 3.76
C PRO A 495 -2.58 -10.92 4.32
N TYR A 496 -2.32 -10.80 5.63
CA TYR A 496 -1.19 -11.43 6.32
C TYR A 496 -1.55 -12.79 6.95
N TYR A 497 -2.63 -13.44 6.50
CA TYR A 497 -3.15 -14.68 7.08
C TYR A 497 -2.13 -15.83 7.12
N ILE A 498 -1.30 -15.96 6.07
CA ILE A 498 -0.19 -16.93 6.02
C ILE A 498 0.85 -16.61 7.10
N TYR A 499 1.23 -15.35 7.23
CA TYR A 499 2.23 -14.93 8.22
C TYR A 499 1.73 -15.10 9.67
N MET A 500 0.43 -14.90 9.94
CA MET A 500 -0.18 -15.26 11.22
C MET A 500 -0.03 -16.75 11.53
N LYS A 501 -0.29 -17.62 10.54
CA LYS A 501 -0.10 -19.07 10.70
C LYS A 501 1.36 -19.44 10.96
N GLU A 502 2.31 -18.86 10.22
CA GLU A 502 3.74 -19.07 10.47
C GLU A 502 4.14 -18.66 11.89
N CYS A 503 3.59 -17.56 12.43
CA CYS A 503 3.84 -17.15 13.81
C CYS A 503 3.29 -18.17 14.83
N PHE A 504 2.09 -18.72 14.60
CA PHE A 504 1.53 -19.76 15.45
C PHE A 504 2.38 -21.04 15.38
N ASP A 505 2.66 -21.54 14.18
CA ASP A 505 3.50 -22.72 13.95
C ASP A 505 4.84 -22.58 14.70
N ARG A 506 5.50 -21.43 14.54
CA ARG A 506 6.78 -21.14 15.17
C ARG A 506 6.70 -21.09 16.70
N ILE A 507 5.64 -20.52 17.28
CA ILE A 507 5.45 -20.51 18.73
C ILE A 507 5.23 -21.92 19.27
N PHE A 508 4.50 -22.79 18.56
CA PHE A 508 4.34 -24.18 18.96
C PHE A 508 5.67 -24.96 18.86
N GLU A 509 6.44 -24.81 17.78
CA GLU A 509 7.78 -25.38 17.63
C GLU A 509 8.74 -24.96 18.76
N GLU A 510 8.76 -23.68 19.11
CA GLU A 510 9.63 -23.15 20.17
C GLU A 510 9.19 -23.61 21.57
N LYS A 511 7.87 -23.75 21.80
CA LYS A 511 7.36 -24.32 23.07
C LYS A 511 7.69 -25.79 23.23
N GLU A 512 7.68 -26.59 22.16
CA GLU A 512 8.14 -27.98 22.23
C GLU A 512 9.63 -28.07 22.60
N GLN A 513 10.45 -27.11 22.16
CA GLN A 513 11.88 -27.03 22.50
C GLN A 513 12.12 -26.58 23.95
N ASP A 514 11.37 -25.60 24.46
CA ASP A 514 11.51 -25.15 25.87
C ASP A 514 11.05 -26.21 26.91
N TYR A 515 10.36 -27.27 26.48
CA TYR A 515 9.94 -28.40 27.33
C TYR A 515 10.79 -29.69 27.15
N ALA A 516 11.81 -29.67 26.28
CA ALA A 516 12.67 -30.82 25.96
C ALA A 516 14.00 -30.84 26.77
#